data_AF-A0A7C7R5R6-F1
#
_entry.id   AF-A0A7C7R5R6-F1
#
_cell.length_a   1.000
_cell.length_b   1.000
_cell.length_c   1.000
_cell.angle_alpha   90.00
_cell.angle_beta   90.00
_cell.angle_gamma   90.00
#
_symmetry.space_group_name_H-M   'P 1'
#
loop_
_entity.id
_entity.type
_entity.pdbx_description
1 polymer ?
#
loop_
_entity_poly.entity_id
_entity_poly.type
_entity_poly.pdbx_seq_one_letter_code
_entity_poly.pdbx_strand_id
1 'polypeptide(L)'
;MRQVFSWLISLAVVPVLVVLGLRLMLTPLYIQIEYRLPGFPPDPYGFSQADRLHWAELSRQYLLNDAPIAFLGDLRFEDGGAVFNDRELRHMADVKRVVKGALTVGYAALAFVLVLGLWAWRRGETAFYRHALARGGWLTMAFVGLIVLFSVAAFNVFFVAFHRIFFEGDTWLFNYSDTLIRLFPERFWRDAFLWEGGVTLGLAWILTRLTPLGLLPLLRQGEGGG
;
A
#
# COMPACT_ATOMS: atom_id res chain seq x y z
N MET A 1 9.27 -29.96 -7.58
CA MET A 1 9.94 -28.66 -7.77
C MET A 1 9.11 -27.65 -8.56
N ARG A 2 8.62 -27.98 -9.76
CA ARG A 2 7.82 -27.06 -10.60
C ARG A 2 6.59 -26.46 -9.90
N GLN A 3 5.83 -27.27 -9.17
CA GLN A 3 4.68 -26.79 -8.38
C GLN A 3 5.10 -25.81 -7.27
N VAL A 4 6.23 -26.05 -6.61
CA VAL A 4 6.76 -25.17 -5.55
C VAL A 4 7.10 -23.79 -6.14
N PHE A 5 7.81 -23.75 -7.27
CA PHE A 5 8.10 -22.48 -7.96
C PHE A 5 6.83 -21.75 -8.39
N SER A 6 5.80 -22.47 -8.84
CA SER A 6 4.51 -21.86 -9.18
C SER A 6 3.90 -21.13 -7.99
N TRP A 7 3.89 -21.77 -6.82
CA TRP A 7 3.33 -21.17 -5.61
C TRP A 7 4.17 -20.02 -5.09
N LEU A 8 5.50 -20.12 -5.16
CA LEU A 8 6.39 -19.01 -4.79
C LEU A 8 6.15 -17.78 -5.66
N ILE A 9 5.99 -17.94 -6.98
CA ILE A 9 5.62 -16.83 -7.88
C ILE A 9 4.25 -16.27 -7.49
N SER A 10 3.24 -17.13 -7.30
CA SER A 10 1.88 -16.69 -6.94
C SER A 10 1.84 -15.91 -5.63
N LEU A 11 2.58 -16.34 -4.60
CA LEU A 11 2.67 -15.65 -3.32
C LEU A 11 3.45 -14.34 -3.45
N ALA A 12 4.53 -14.31 -4.25
CA ALA A 12 5.31 -13.10 -4.49
C ALA A 12 4.52 -12.02 -5.25
N VAL A 13 3.51 -12.40 -6.04
CA VAL A 13 2.62 -11.42 -6.70
C VAL A 13 1.89 -10.53 -5.70
N VAL A 14 1.49 -11.06 -4.54
CA VAL A 14 0.70 -10.30 -3.54
C VAL A 14 1.44 -9.03 -3.07
N PRO A 15 2.66 -9.09 -2.50
CA PRO A 15 3.38 -7.88 -2.10
C PRO A 15 3.79 -7.00 -3.29
N VAL A 16 3.97 -7.55 -4.49
CA VAL A 16 4.22 -6.75 -5.69
C VAL A 16 3.03 -5.82 -5.98
N LEU A 17 1.82 -6.37 -6.02
CA LEU A 17 0.63 -5.58 -6.34
C LEU A 17 0.32 -4.54 -5.27
N VAL A 18 0.44 -4.90 -3.99
CA VAL A 18 0.28 -3.97 -2.86
C VAL A 18 1.29 -2.84 -2.94
N VAL A 19 2.57 -3.11 -3.25
CA VAL A 19 3.56 -2.04 -3.36
C VAL A 19 3.33 -1.15 -4.59
N LEU A 20 2.77 -1.67 -5.69
CA LEU A 20 2.38 -0.83 -6.82
C LEU A 20 1.25 0.13 -6.45
N GLY A 21 0.23 -0.34 -5.71
CA GLY A 21 -0.82 0.51 -5.14
C GLY A 21 -0.23 1.60 -4.23
N LEU A 22 0.61 1.18 -3.28
CA LEU A 22 1.23 2.07 -2.31
C LEU A 22 2.08 3.14 -3.00
N ARG A 23 2.82 2.76 -4.05
CA ARG A 23 3.63 3.70 -4.84
C ARG A 23 2.80 4.73 -5.57
N LEU A 24 1.61 4.38 -6.05
CA LEU A 24 0.67 5.32 -6.66
C LEU A 24 0.07 6.26 -5.61
N MET A 25 -0.31 5.73 -4.44
CA MET A 25 -0.81 6.51 -3.32
C MET A 25 0.24 7.50 -2.78
N LEU A 26 1.52 7.11 -2.75
CA LEU A 26 2.63 7.96 -2.30
C LEU A 26 3.11 8.97 -3.35
N THR A 27 2.38 9.15 -4.46
CA THR A 27 2.65 10.27 -5.40
C THR A 27 2.01 11.57 -4.91
N PRO A 28 2.50 12.74 -5.37
CA PRO A 28 1.83 14.01 -5.07
C PRO A 28 0.38 14.05 -5.55
N LEU A 29 0.04 13.29 -6.61
CA LEU A 29 -1.28 13.30 -7.22
C LEU A 29 -2.37 12.87 -6.24
N TYR A 30 -2.11 11.85 -5.42
CA TYR A 30 -3.10 11.36 -4.46
C TYR A 30 -3.49 12.44 -3.46
N ILE A 31 -2.52 13.07 -2.79
CA ILE A 31 -2.78 14.15 -1.82
C ILE A 31 -3.49 15.32 -2.50
N GLN A 32 -3.08 15.69 -3.72
CA GLN A 32 -3.71 16.78 -4.46
C GLN A 32 -5.19 16.48 -4.80
N ILE A 33 -5.51 15.23 -5.18
CA ILE A 33 -6.90 14.83 -5.48
C ILE A 33 -7.71 14.80 -4.18
N GLU A 34 -7.23 14.07 -3.18
CA GLU A 34 -7.93 13.80 -1.92
C GLU A 34 -8.41 15.09 -1.24
N TYR A 35 -7.52 16.08 -1.13
CA TYR A 35 -7.84 17.36 -0.50
C TYR A 35 -8.84 18.21 -1.27
N ARG A 36 -9.05 17.94 -2.56
CA ARG A 36 -10.00 18.64 -3.44
C ARG A 36 -11.30 17.87 -3.65
N LEU A 37 -11.46 16.70 -3.02
CA LEU A 37 -12.70 15.95 -3.10
C LEU A 37 -13.84 16.71 -2.40
N PRO A 38 -15.06 16.68 -2.97
CA PRO A 38 -16.23 17.19 -2.28
C PRO A 38 -16.42 16.53 -0.92
N GLY A 39 -16.60 17.34 0.13
CA GLY A 39 -16.83 16.84 1.49
C GLY A 39 -15.57 16.44 2.26
N PHE A 40 -14.36 16.70 1.74
CA PHE A 40 -13.15 16.58 2.56
C PHE A 40 -13.21 17.58 3.73
N PRO A 41 -13.00 17.14 4.99
CA PRO A 41 -13.32 17.96 6.15
C PRO A 41 -12.37 19.16 6.28
N PRO A 42 -12.89 20.36 6.63
CA PRO A 42 -12.04 21.50 6.98
C PRO A 42 -11.23 21.20 8.25
N ASP A 43 -10.09 21.89 8.43
CA ASP A 43 -9.35 21.83 9.69
C ASP A 43 -10.02 22.75 10.73
N PRO A 44 -10.48 22.23 11.89
CA PRO A 44 -11.11 23.06 12.91
C PRO A 44 -10.15 24.01 13.63
N TYR A 45 -8.83 23.85 13.45
CA TYR A 45 -7.79 24.66 14.09
C TYR A 45 -7.11 25.66 13.16
N GLY A 46 -7.67 25.87 11.95
CA GLY A 46 -7.36 27.04 11.12
C GLY A 46 -6.39 26.84 9.96
N PHE A 47 -5.88 25.63 9.69
CA PHE A 47 -5.14 25.40 8.45
C PHE A 47 -6.05 25.56 7.23
N SER A 48 -5.61 26.37 6.27
CA SER A 48 -6.20 26.40 4.94
C SER A 48 -5.89 25.11 4.19
N GLN A 49 -6.61 24.86 3.09
CA GLN A 49 -6.28 23.75 2.19
C GLN A 49 -4.84 23.87 1.66
N ALA A 50 -4.35 25.08 1.42
CA ALA A 50 -2.99 25.32 0.94
C ALA A 50 -1.94 24.92 1.99
N ASP A 51 -2.17 25.29 3.26
CA ASP A 51 -1.28 24.90 4.37
C ASP A 51 -1.21 23.39 4.49
N ARG A 52 -2.36 22.72 4.45
CA ARG A 52 -2.40 21.27 4.61
C ARG A 52 -1.73 20.55 3.42
N LEU A 53 -1.94 21.03 2.19
CA LEU A 53 -1.24 20.51 1.01
C LEU A 53 0.28 20.68 1.15
N HIS A 54 0.73 21.85 1.63
CA HIS A 54 2.16 22.13 1.83
C HIS A 54 2.80 21.18 2.85
N TRP A 55 2.25 21.10 4.06
CA TRP A 55 2.81 20.27 5.13
C TRP A 55 2.63 18.76 4.89
N ALA A 56 1.52 18.34 4.26
CA ALA A 56 1.31 16.95 3.89
C ALA A 56 2.30 16.50 2.80
N GLU A 57 2.63 17.38 1.84
CA GLU A 57 3.61 17.09 0.81
C GLU A 57 5.02 16.91 1.39
N LEU A 58 5.45 17.77 2.33
CA LEU A 58 6.71 17.58 3.05
C LEU A 58 6.71 16.27 3.86
N SER A 59 5.61 15.95 4.53
CA SER A 59 5.44 14.67 5.25
C SER A 59 5.58 13.48 4.30
N ARG A 60 4.96 13.53 3.12
CA ARG A 60 5.07 12.50 2.07
C ARG A 60 6.49 12.37 1.54
N GLN A 61 7.17 13.48 1.27
CA GLN A 61 8.57 13.49 0.81
C GLN A 61 9.50 12.82 1.82
N TYR A 62 9.31 13.09 3.11
CA TYR A 62 10.07 12.45 4.17
C TYR A 62 9.97 10.92 4.14
N LEU A 63 8.80 10.35 3.84
CA LEU A 63 8.62 8.89 3.77
C LEU A 63 9.45 8.23 2.64
N LEU A 64 9.76 8.99 1.58
CA LEU A 64 10.42 8.47 0.39
C LEU A 64 11.92 8.82 0.31
N ASN A 65 12.32 9.95 0.86
CA ASN A 65 13.73 10.37 0.86
C ASN A 65 14.55 9.62 1.93
N ASP A 66 15.86 9.90 1.98
CA ASP A 66 16.78 9.31 2.97
C ASP A 66 17.16 10.29 4.09
N ALA A 67 16.42 11.40 4.21
CA ALA A 67 16.68 12.41 5.23
C ALA A 67 16.36 11.89 6.65
N PRO A 68 17.09 12.36 7.68
CA PRO A 68 16.78 12.05 9.08
C PRO A 68 15.50 12.75 9.53
N ILE A 69 14.99 12.41 10.72
CA ILE A 69 13.75 12.99 11.26
C ILE A 69 13.81 14.53 11.40
N ALA A 70 15.01 15.10 11.51
CA ALA A 70 15.25 16.55 11.48
C ALA A 70 14.65 17.24 10.24
N PHE A 71 14.50 16.53 9.11
CA PHE A 71 13.80 17.07 7.93
C PHE A 71 12.38 17.57 8.24
N LEU A 72 11.67 16.89 9.15
CA LEU A 72 10.38 17.36 9.67
C LEU A 72 10.55 18.16 10.97
N GLY A 73 11.50 17.77 11.81
CA GLY A 73 11.74 18.37 13.12
C GLY A 73 12.24 19.82 13.08
N ASP A 74 12.83 20.26 11.97
CA ASP A 74 13.32 21.62 11.78
C ASP A 74 12.29 22.55 11.13
N LEU A 75 11.13 22.02 10.71
CA LEU A 75 10.06 22.82 10.13
C LEU A 75 9.45 23.76 11.18
N ARG A 76 9.25 25.02 10.79
CA ARG A 76 8.68 26.07 11.65
C ARG A 76 7.51 26.75 10.95
N PHE A 77 6.50 27.11 11.74
CA PHE A 77 5.47 28.06 11.33
C PHE A 77 6.06 29.47 11.25
N GLU A 78 5.30 30.43 10.71
CA GLU A 78 5.73 31.83 10.57
C GLU A 78 6.05 32.50 11.93
N ASP A 79 5.38 32.07 12.99
CA ASP A 79 5.62 32.54 14.36
C ASP A 79 6.85 31.88 15.03
N GLY A 80 7.55 30.98 14.31
CA GLY A 80 8.70 30.24 14.81
C GLY A 80 8.34 29.00 15.64
N GLY A 81 7.06 28.66 15.78
CA GLY A 81 6.61 27.42 16.43
C GLY A 81 6.99 26.17 15.63
N ALA A 82 7.28 25.05 16.31
CA ALA A 82 7.54 23.79 15.63
C ALA A 82 6.26 23.27 14.93
N VAL A 83 6.40 22.83 13.68
CA VAL A 83 5.27 22.28 12.91
C VAL A 83 4.79 20.97 13.50
N PHE A 84 5.72 20.12 13.94
CA PHE A 84 5.44 18.83 14.56
C PHE A 84 6.08 18.78 15.95
N ASN A 85 5.35 18.20 16.91
CA ASN A 85 5.88 17.91 18.23
C ASN A 85 6.64 16.57 18.26
N ASP A 86 7.36 16.29 19.35
CA ASP A 86 8.19 15.10 19.50
C ASP A 86 7.44 13.76 19.37
N ARG A 87 6.14 13.73 19.69
CA ARG A 87 5.30 12.53 19.54
C ARG A 87 5.04 12.26 18.05
N GLU A 88 4.66 13.29 17.31
CA GLU A 88 4.38 13.23 15.88
C GLU A 88 5.65 12.87 15.09
N LEU A 89 6.80 13.43 15.49
CA LEU A 89 8.09 13.12 14.88
C LEU A 89 8.48 11.65 15.08
N ARG A 90 8.31 11.11 16.29
CA ARG A 90 8.53 9.68 16.55
C ARG A 90 7.61 8.80 15.70
N HIS A 91 6.33 9.13 15.63
CA HIS A 91 5.39 8.40 14.80
C HIS A 91 5.76 8.46 13.31
N MET A 92 6.13 9.63 12.77
CA MET A 92 6.56 9.75 11.38
C MET A 92 7.83 8.92 11.10
N ALA A 93 8.77 8.84 12.05
CA ALA A 93 9.92 7.95 11.93
C ALA A 93 9.51 6.48 11.87
N ASP A 94 8.53 6.05 12.68
CA ASP A 94 7.98 4.69 12.63
C ASP A 94 7.30 4.41 11.28
N VAL A 95 6.45 5.34 10.80
CA VAL A 95 5.78 5.25 9.51
C VAL A 95 6.79 5.14 8.38
N LYS A 96 7.88 5.93 8.39
CA LYS A 96 8.95 5.84 7.39
C LYS A 96 9.59 4.46 7.36
N ARG A 97 9.84 3.85 8.52
CA ARG A 97 10.39 2.48 8.61
C ARG A 97 9.44 1.45 8.01
N VAL A 98 8.15 1.54 8.32
CA VAL A 98 7.11 0.65 7.78
C VAL A 98 6.98 0.81 6.26
N VAL A 99 6.92 2.05 5.76
CA VAL A 99 6.84 2.32 4.32
C VAL A 99 8.09 1.81 3.60
N LYS A 100 9.30 2.14 4.07
CA LYS A 100 10.54 1.66 3.45
C LYS A 100 10.62 0.13 3.48
N GLY A 101 10.26 -0.51 4.60
CA GLY A 101 10.22 -1.97 4.71
C GLY A 101 9.24 -2.62 3.73
N ALA A 102 8.03 -2.09 3.60
CA ALA A 102 7.04 -2.56 2.63
C ALA A 102 7.58 -2.42 1.19
N LEU A 103 8.15 -1.27 0.83
CA LEU A 103 8.76 -1.03 -0.46
C LEU A 103 9.91 -2.02 -0.74
N THR A 104 10.79 -2.27 0.24
CA THR A 104 11.89 -3.24 0.11
C THR A 104 11.36 -4.64 -0.19
N VAL A 105 10.36 -5.12 0.55
CA VAL A 105 9.76 -6.44 0.33
C VAL A 105 9.10 -6.53 -1.04
N GLY A 106 8.31 -5.51 -1.43
CA GLY A 106 7.65 -5.52 -2.74
C GLY A 106 8.62 -5.43 -3.91
N TYR A 107 9.69 -4.64 -3.81
CA TYR A 107 10.72 -4.58 -4.86
C TYR A 107 11.55 -5.87 -4.94
N ALA A 108 11.87 -6.50 -3.82
CA ALA A 108 12.50 -7.82 -3.82
C ALA A 108 11.59 -8.88 -4.47
N ALA A 109 10.29 -8.88 -4.13
CA ALA A 109 9.31 -9.75 -4.75
C ALA A 109 9.14 -9.47 -6.25
N LEU A 110 9.16 -8.19 -6.67
CA LEU A 110 9.10 -7.79 -8.08
C LEU A 110 10.31 -8.31 -8.84
N ALA A 111 11.51 -8.11 -8.31
CA ALA A 111 12.74 -8.63 -8.90
C ALA A 111 12.70 -10.15 -9.04
N PHE A 112 12.22 -10.85 -7.99
CA PHE A 112 12.04 -12.31 -8.02
C PHE A 112 11.07 -12.75 -9.12
N VAL A 113 9.89 -12.13 -9.21
CA VAL A 113 8.88 -12.42 -10.24
C VAL A 113 9.45 -12.17 -11.64
N LEU A 114 10.14 -11.05 -11.86
CA LEU A 114 10.77 -10.72 -13.15
C LEU A 114 11.87 -11.69 -13.57
N VAL A 115 12.75 -12.08 -12.63
CA VAL A 115 13.82 -13.06 -12.90
C VAL A 115 13.24 -14.41 -13.28
N LEU A 116 12.19 -14.87 -12.58
CA LEU A 116 11.51 -16.11 -12.92
C LEU A 116 10.72 -16.01 -14.24
N GLY A 117 10.18 -14.84 -14.55
CA GLY A 117 9.56 -14.57 -15.85
C GLY A 117 10.57 -14.69 -17.00
N LEU A 118 11.76 -14.11 -16.84
CA LEU A 118 12.85 -14.22 -17.81
C LEU A 118 13.34 -15.66 -17.98
N TRP A 119 13.49 -16.39 -16.85
CA TRP A 119 13.83 -17.80 -16.87
C TRP A 119 12.78 -18.63 -17.61
N ALA A 120 11.49 -18.44 -17.31
CA ALA A 120 10.40 -19.16 -17.96
C ALA A 120 10.34 -18.87 -19.45
N TRP A 121 10.55 -17.61 -19.86
CA TRP A 121 10.61 -17.24 -21.28
C TRP A 121 11.75 -17.97 -22.01
N ARG A 122 12.97 -17.98 -21.46
CA ARG A 122 14.12 -18.68 -22.07
C ARG A 122 13.95 -20.20 -22.15
N ARG A 123 13.13 -20.78 -21.27
CA ARG A 123 12.83 -22.23 -21.24
C ARG A 123 11.57 -22.62 -22.03
N GLY A 124 10.86 -21.66 -22.63
CA GLY A 124 9.57 -21.92 -23.29
C GLY A 124 8.43 -22.24 -22.31
N GLU A 125 8.60 -21.96 -21.02
CA GLU A 125 7.63 -22.24 -19.94
C GLU A 125 6.68 -21.07 -19.67
N THR A 126 6.40 -20.24 -20.66
CA THR A 126 5.57 -19.03 -20.50
C THR A 126 4.15 -19.33 -20.04
N ALA A 127 3.56 -20.45 -20.48
CA ALA A 127 2.25 -20.90 -20.03
C ALA A 127 2.22 -21.15 -18.51
N PHE A 128 3.23 -21.85 -17.99
CA PHE A 128 3.37 -22.13 -16.56
C PHE A 128 3.46 -20.84 -15.73
N TYR A 129 4.31 -19.91 -16.18
CA TYR A 129 4.48 -18.61 -15.52
C TYR A 129 3.18 -17.79 -15.51
N ARG A 130 2.44 -17.75 -16.64
CA ARG A 130 1.13 -17.08 -16.72
C ARG A 130 0.10 -17.65 -15.74
N HIS A 131 0.05 -18.98 -15.57
CA HIS A 131 -0.82 -19.61 -14.58
C HIS A 131 -0.44 -19.23 -13.14
N ALA A 132 0.85 -19.14 -12.84
CA ALA A 132 1.32 -18.71 -11.53
C ALA A 132 0.95 -17.24 -11.24
N LEU A 133 1.10 -16.34 -12.23
CA LEU A 133 0.68 -14.94 -12.11
C LEU A 133 -0.83 -14.80 -11.93
N ALA A 134 -1.63 -15.51 -12.73
CA ALA A 134 -3.09 -15.48 -12.63
C ALA A 134 -3.58 -15.98 -11.26
N ARG A 135 -2.97 -17.05 -10.74
CA ARG A 135 -3.24 -17.52 -9.37
C ARG A 135 -2.84 -16.48 -8.32
N GLY A 136 -1.70 -15.81 -8.49
CA GLY A 136 -1.29 -14.70 -7.64
C GLY A 136 -2.30 -13.55 -7.64
N GLY A 137 -2.89 -13.24 -8.80
CA GLY A 137 -4.02 -12.32 -8.92
C GLY A 137 -5.22 -12.75 -8.07
N TRP A 138 -5.67 -13.99 -8.19
CA TRP A 138 -6.77 -14.52 -7.37
C TRP A 138 -6.47 -14.48 -5.86
N LEU A 139 -5.26 -14.87 -5.45
CA LEU A 139 -4.83 -14.80 -4.05
C LEU A 139 -4.84 -13.36 -3.53
N THR A 140 -4.35 -12.41 -4.35
CA THR A 140 -4.37 -10.99 -4.01
C THR A 140 -5.80 -10.48 -3.87
N MET A 141 -6.70 -10.84 -4.80
CA MET A 141 -8.11 -10.45 -4.72
C MET A 141 -8.79 -10.98 -3.45
N ALA A 142 -8.54 -12.24 -3.10
CA ALA A 142 -9.10 -12.82 -1.88
C ALA A 142 -8.57 -12.12 -0.62
N PHE A 143 -7.24 -11.93 -0.54
CA PHE A 143 -6.58 -11.31 0.61
C PHE A 143 -6.96 -9.82 0.79
N VAL A 144 -6.77 -9.02 -0.26
CA VAL A 144 -7.04 -7.58 -0.24
C VAL A 144 -8.54 -7.30 -0.17
N GLY A 145 -9.37 -8.10 -0.84
CA GLY A 145 -10.82 -7.98 -0.76
C GLY A 145 -11.34 -8.16 0.66
N LEU A 146 -10.78 -9.10 1.44
CA LEU A 146 -11.12 -9.27 2.84
C LEU A 146 -10.68 -8.06 3.70
N ILE A 147 -9.48 -7.54 3.45
CA ILE A 147 -8.97 -6.34 4.16
C ILE A 147 -9.87 -5.13 3.89
N VAL A 148 -10.22 -4.88 2.62
CA VAL A 148 -11.09 -3.77 2.23
C VAL A 148 -12.49 -3.93 2.81
N LEU A 149 -13.05 -5.14 2.80
CA LEU A 149 -14.35 -5.41 3.40
C LEU A 149 -14.34 -5.06 4.90
N PHE A 150 -13.29 -5.50 5.60
CA PHE A 150 -13.14 -5.22 7.02
C PHE A 150 -12.91 -3.72 7.31
N SER A 151 -12.10 -3.03 6.49
CA SER A 151 -11.85 -1.60 6.64
C SER A 151 -13.12 -0.76 6.41
N VAL A 152 -13.99 -1.17 5.48
CA VAL A 152 -15.28 -0.51 5.23
C VAL A 152 -16.27 -0.78 6.37
N ALA A 153 -16.37 -2.03 6.81
CA ALA A 153 -17.35 -2.42 7.83
C ALA A 153 -17.02 -1.90 9.24
N ALA A 154 -15.73 -1.82 9.60
CA ALA A 154 -15.30 -1.54 10.96
C ALA A 154 -14.01 -0.70 11.01
N PHE A 155 -13.98 0.41 10.27
CA PHE A 155 -12.76 1.21 10.09
C PHE A 155 -12.02 1.56 11.38
N ASN A 156 -12.69 1.99 12.45
CA ASN A 156 -12.01 2.40 13.69
C ASN A 156 -11.29 1.21 14.34
N VAL A 157 -11.92 0.03 14.31
CA VAL A 157 -11.32 -1.22 14.81
C VAL A 157 -10.13 -1.60 13.93
N PHE A 158 -10.31 -1.54 12.61
CA PHE A 158 -9.25 -1.82 11.64
C PHE A 158 -8.06 -0.86 11.80
N PHE A 159 -8.31 0.44 11.92
CA PHE A 159 -7.29 1.48 12.07
C PHE A 159 -6.49 1.26 13.34
N VAL A 160 -7.15 1.01 14.47
CA VAL A 160 -6.46 0.69 15.74
C VAL A 160 -5.67 -0.62 15.64
N ALA A 161 -6.23 -1.66 15.02
CA ALA A 161 -5.53 -2.94 14.83
C ALA A 161 -4.27 -2.77 13.96
N PHE A 162 -4.37 -2.02 12.86
CA PHE A 162 -3.23 -1.68 12.02
C PHE A 162 -2.13 -1.00 12.83
N HIS A 163 -2.49 0.01 13.64
CA HIS A 163 -1.48 0.72 14.45
C HIS A 163 -0.82 -0.19 15.48
N ARG A 164 -1.56 -1.09 16.13
CA ARG A 164 -1.00 -2.05 17.10
C ARG A 164 -0.08 -3.10 16.47
N ILE A 165 -0.25 -3.41 15.18
CA ILE A 165 0.61 -4.35 14.46
C ILE A 165 1.95 -3.69 14.08
N PHE A 166 1.92 -2.42 13.68
CA PHE A 166 3.08 -1.75 13.08
C PHE A 166 3.81 -0.77 14.01
N PHE A 167 3.16 -0.31 15.08
CA PHE A 167 3.69 0.71 15.98
C PHE A 167 3.63 0.25 17.43
N GLU A 168 4.71 0.47 18.16
CA GLU A 168 4.80 0.17 19.58
C GLU A 168 4.33 1.35 20.43
N GLY A 169 3.56 1.04 21.48
CA GLY A 169 3.03 2.04 22.41
C GLY A 169 2.06 3.01 21.75
N ASP A 170 2.21 4.28 22.10
CA ASP A 170 1.13 5.29 22.02
C ASP A 170 1.51 6.45 21.09
N THR A 171 2.57 6.30 20.29
CA THR A 171 3.11 7.40 19.46
C THR A 171 2.12 7.89 18.40
N TRP A 172 1.14 7.06 18.03
CA TRP A 172 0.10 7.34 17.04
C TRP A 172 -1.21 7.90 17.65
N LEU A 173 -1.27 8.07 18.98
CA LEU A 173 -2.41 8.68 19.66
C LEU A 173 -2.15 10.18 19.85
N PHE A 174 -2.84 10.98 19.03
CA PHE A 174 -2.67 12.43 18.97
C PHE A 174 -3.80 13.20 19.65
N ASN A 175 -3.48 14.40 20.13
CA ASN A 175 -4.53 15.39 20.43
C ASN A 175 -5.12 15.91 19.12
N TYR A 176 -6.38 16.31 19.12
CA TYR A 176 -7.01 16.90 17.93
C TYR A 176 -6.32 18.18 17.43
N SER A 177 -5.59 18.87 18.30
CA SER A 177 -4.80 20.06 17.96
C SER A 177 -3.44 19.75 17.33
N ASP A 178 -2.95 18.50 17.43
CA ASP A 178 -1.65 18.11 16.88
C ASP A 178 -1.69 18.19 15.34
N THR A 179 -0.61 18.69 14.73
CA THR A 179 -0.57 18.99 13.30
C THR A 179 -0.87 17.78 12.42
N LEU A 180 -0.31 16.62 12.73
CA LEU A 180 -0.34 15.42 11.90
C LEU A 180 -1.74 14.84 11.74
N ILE A 181 -2.55 14.81 12.81
CA ILE A 181 -3.95 14.37 12.70
C ILE A 181 -4.83 15.41 11.98
N ARG A 182 -4.46 16.70 12.06
CA ARG A 182 -5.09 17.76 11.27
C ARG A 182 -4.73 17.66 9.79
N LEU A 183 -3.51 17.25 9.45
CA LEU A 183 -3.11 16.95 8.08
C LEU A 183 -3.80 15.67 7.57
N PHE A 184 -3.74 14.58 8.33
CA PHE A 184 -4.25 13.28 7.89
C PHE A 184 -5.42 12.83 8.76
N PRO A 185 -6.60 13.48 8.65
CA PRO A 185 -7.77 13.12 9.44
C PRO A 185 -8.29 11.75 9.03
N GLU A 186 -9.20 11.21 9.83
CA GLU A 186 -9.78 9.87 9.59
C GLU A 186 -10.30 9.69 8.14
N ARG A 187 -10.91 10.73 7.57
CA ARG A 187 -11.39 10.73 6.17
C ARG A 187 -10.26 10.42 5.18
N PHE A 188 -9.11 11.06 5.32
CA PHE A 188 -7.94 10.84 4.48
C PHE A 188 -7.51 9.37 4.51
N TRP A 189 -7.44 8.77 5.70
CA TRP A 189 -7.02 7.38 5.83
C TRP A 189 -8.07 6.41 5.28
N ARG A 190 -9.36 6.64 5.52
CA ARG A 190 -10.44 5.83 4.92
C ARG A 190 -10.31 5.79 3.41
N ASP A 191 -10.16 6.96 2.78
CA ASP A 191 -10.06 7.07 1.33
C ASP A 191 -8.73 6.49 0.83
N ALA A 192 -7.63 6.60 1.58
CA ALA A 192 -6.34 5.99 1.27
C ALA A 192 -6.42 4.46 1.24
N PHE A 193 -7.07 3.84 2.23
CA PHE A 193 -7.25 2.38 2.24
C PHE A 193 -8.16 1.90 1.10
N LEU A 194 -9.17 2.69 0.73
CA LEU A 194 -10.02 2.38 -0.43
C LEU A 194 -9.27 2.54 -1.76
N TRP A 195 -8.44 3.58 -1.89
CA TRP A 195 -7.57 3.77 -3.05
C TRP A 195 -6.60 2.60 -3.20
N GLU A 196 -5.88 2.26 -2.13
CA GLU A 196 -4.94 1.14 -2.09
C GLU A 196 -5.64 -0.17 -2.48
N GLY A 197 -6.77 -0.46 -1.85
CA GLY A 197 -7.59 -1.63 -2.16
C GLY A 197 -8.05 -1.65 -3.60
N GLY A 198 -8.63 -0.56 -4.10
CA GLY A 198 -9.17 -0.47 -5.45
C GLY A 198 -8.11 -0.65 -6.55
N VAL A 199 -6.97 0.02 -6.41
CA VAL A 199 -5.85 -0.11 -7.35
C VAL A 199 -5.30 -1.54 -7.35
N THR A 200 -5.02 -2.08 -6.16
CA THR A 200 -4.46 -3.43 -6.01
C THR A 200 -5.42 -4.51 -6.53
N LEU A 201 -6.73 -4.38 -6.27
CA LEU A 201 -7.76 -5.28 -6.82
C LEU A 201 -7.87 -5.17 -8.35
N GLY A 202 -7.79 -3.97 -8.91
CA GLY A 202 -7.80 -3.75 -10.36
C GLY A 202 -6.61 -4.41 -11.06
N LEU A 203 -5.40 -4.22 -10.52
CA LEU A 203 -4.19 -4.87 -11.04
C LEU A 203 -4.25 -6.40 -10.90
N ALA A 204 -4.74 -6.89 -9.75
CA ALA A 204 -4.91 -8.32 -9.52
C ALA A 204 -5.90 -8.95 -10.52
N TRP A 205 -7.02 -8.27 -10.78
CA TRP A 205 -8.00 -8.69 -11.77
C TRP A 205 -7.40 -8.80 -13.18
N ILE A 206 -6.58 -7.83 -13.61
CA ILE A 206 -5.86 -7.90 -14.89
C ILE A 206 -5.00 -9.17 -14.95
N LEU A 207 -4.25 -9.50 -13.89
CA LEU A 207 -3.43 -10.71 -13.86
C LEU A 207 -4.26 -11.99 -14.00
N THR A 208 -5.48 -12.05 -13.46
CA THR A 208 -6.35 -13.22 -13.63
C THR A 208 -6.71 -13.50 -15.09
N ARG A 209 -6.65 -12.48 -15.96
CA ARG A 209 -6.93 -12.60 -17.40
C ARG A 209 -5.76 -13.16 -18.20
N LEU A 210 -4.59 -13.32 -17.58
CA LEU A 210 -3.42 -13.91 -18.21
C LEU A 210 -3.58 -15.40 -18.51
N THR A 211 -4.62 -16.06 -18.02
CA THR A 211 -4.99 -17.41 -18.46
C THR A 211 -6.35 -17.36 -19.15
N PRO A 212 -6.54 -17.94 -20.35
CA PRO A 212 -7.87 -18.11 -20.91
C PRO A 212 -8.72 -18.91 -19.91
N LEU A 213 -9.93 -18.44 -19.64
CA LEU A 213 -10.91 -18.96 -18.67
C LEU A 213 -11.38 -20.43 -18.91
N GLY A 214 -10.68 -21.22 -19.73
CA GLY A 214 -11.20 -22.47 -20.31
C GLY A 214 -10.35 -23.75 -20.16
N LEU A 215 -9.26 -23.79 -19.38
CA LEU A 215 -8.39 -24.99 -19.33
C LEU A 215 -8.31 -25.71 -17.98
N LEU A 216 -9.09 -25.29 -16.98
CA LEU A 216 -9.14 -25.98 -15.68
C LEU A 216 -9.73 -27.41 -15.72
N PRO A 217 -10.51 -27.87 -16.73
CA PRO A 217 -10.92 -29.29 -16.79
C PRO A 217 -10.03 -30.23 -17.61
N LEU A 218 -9.23 -29.75 -18.57
CA LEU A 218 -8.62 -30.66 -19.57
C LEU A 218 -7.38 -31.42 -19.09
N LEU A 219 -6.82 -31.07 -17.92
CA LEU A 219 -5.73 -31.86 -17.31
C LEU A 219 -6.24 -33.01 -16.44
N ARG A 220 -7.56 -33.23 -16.35
CA ARG A 220 -8.14 -34.37 -15.61
C ARG A 220 -8.51 -35.57 -16.51
N GLN A 221 -8.42 -35.43 -17.83
CA GLN A 221 -8.79 -36.50 -18.78
C GLN A 221 -7.61 -37.28 -19.39
N GLY A 222 -6.37 -36.99 -18.98
CA GLY A 222 -5.17 -37.68 -19.50
C GLY A 222 -4.69 -38.91 -18.72
N GLU A 223 -5.24 -39.18 -17.52
CA GLU A 223 -4.79 -40.29 -16.66
C GLU A 223 -5.81 -41.45 -16.58
N GLY A 224 -6.81 -41.49 -17.47
CA GLY A 224 -7.90 -42.47 -17.46
C GLY A 224 -7.99 -43.38 -18.69
N GLY A 225 -6.92 -43.53 -19.48
CA GLY A 225 -6.91 -44.37 -20.68
C GLY A 225 -5.57 -45.06 -20.89
N GLY A 226 -5.49 -46.31 -20.44
CA GLY A 226 -4.33 -47.20 -20.56
C GLY A 226 -4.48 -48.39 -19.65
#